data_AF-A0A814R933-F1
#
_entry.id   AF-A0A814R933-F1
#
_cell.length_a   1.000
_cell.length_b   1.000
_cell.length_c   1.000
_cell.angle_alpha   90.00
_cell.angle_beta   90.00
_cell.angle_gamma   90.00
#
_symmetry.space_group_name_H-M   'P 1'
#
loop_
_entity.id
_entity.type
_entity.pdbx_description
1 polymer ?
#
loop_
_entity_poly.entity_id
_entity_poly.type
_entity_poly.pdbx_seq_one_letter_code
_entity_poly.pdbx_strand_id
1 'polypeptide(L)'
;MKKVSSNLLSFIDLWTYEIAKYSTSNELQWSFIFEDDVNFVPPSNFSLKTYINAIEQLMDHPEIQSKHGFFYLGICGPTFSNNSSLLTNKESNNTLVSRKGYGWCSHAMSITTKRARDFWFHMSSYRPSPEGGIDLYLRQYSIQSKNEYYILGSNVHWPSNTGHFGIAYQDRKRFRSRMN
;
A
#
# COMPACT_ATOMS: atom_id res chain seq x y z
N MET A 1 -24.86 17.82 0.04
CA MET A 1 -24.28 16.54 -0.43
C MET A 1 -22.84 16.48 0.10
N LYS A 2 -22.53 15.53 0.99
CA LYS A 2 -21.15 15.38 1.51
C LYS A 2 -20.28 14.79 0.40
N LYS A 3 -19.18 15.46 0.05
CA LYS A 3 -18.22 14.96 -0.96
C LYS A 3 -17.53 13.72 -0.41
N VAL A 4 -17.99 12.54 -0.81
CA VAL A 4 -17.14 11.34 -0.74
C VAL A 4 -15.97 11.60 -1.71
N SER A 5 -14.73 11.41 -1.27
CA SER A 5 -13.60 11.61 -2.18
C SER A 5 -13.71 10.61 -3.33
N SER A 6 -13.47 11.07 -4.57
CA SER A 6 -13.48 10.22 -5.76
C SER A 6 -12.61 8.97 -5.57
N ASN A 7 -11.47 9.13 -4.88
CA ASN A 7 -10.54 8.04 -4.60
C ASN A 7 -11.20 6.96 -3.73
N LEU A 8 -11.98 7.33 -2.70
CA LEU A 8 -12.67 6.35 -1.86
C LEU A 8 -13.65 5.49 -2.67
N LEU A 9 -14.42 6.10 -3.57
CA LEU A 9 -15.33 5.35 -4.44
C LEU A 9 -14.57 4.42 -5.40
N SER A 10 -13.48 4.89 -6.01
CA SER A 10 -12.65 4.05 -6.89
C SER A 10 -12.04 2.86 -6.14
N PHE A 11 -11.56 3.06 -4.91
CA PHE A 11 -11.01 1.96 -4.11
C PHE A 11 -12.10 0.96 -3.70
N ILE A 12 -13.30 1.42 -3.34
CA ILE A 12 -14.44 0.53 -3.05
C ILE A 12 -14.78 -0.30 -4.30
N ASP A 13 -14.87 0.34 -5.46
CA ASP A 13 -15.21 -0.35 -6.71
C ASP A 13 -14.17 -1.41 -7.07
N LEU A 14 -12.88 -1.04 -7.02
CA LEU A 14 -11.77 -1.94 -7.30
C LEU A 14 -11.75 -3.14 -6.34
N TRP A 15 -11.87 -2.91 -5.04
CA TRP A 15 -11.69 -3.97 -4.03
C TRP A 15 -12.90 -4.88 -3.91
N THR A 16 -14.10 -4.32 -4.11
CA THR A 16 -15.36 -5.06 -3.97
C THR A 16 -15.69 -5.84 -5.23
N TYR A 17 -15.48 -5.23 -6.40
CA TYR A 17 -15.99 -5.78 -7.65
C TYR A 17 -14.88 -6.19 -8.61
N GLU A 18 -13.91 -5.32 -8.89
CA GLU A 18 -12.91 -5.63 -9.92
C GLU A 18 -11.97 -6.77 -9.51
N ILE A 19 -11.37 -6.71 -8.32
CA ILE A 19 -10.46 -7.77 -7.85
C ILE A 19 -11.19 -9.13 -7.86
N ALA A 20 -12.40 -9.18 -7.32
CA ALA A 20 -13.17 -10.42 -7.21
C ALA A 20 -13.49 -11.06 -8.57
N LYS A 21 -13.71 -10.25 -9.63
CA LYS A 21 -13.97 -10.75 -10.99
C LYS A 21 -12.81 -11.59 -11.55
N TYR A 22 -11.57 -11.23 -11.21
CA TYR A 22 -10.37 -11.86 -11.79
C TYR A 22 -9.71 -12.91 -10.88
N SER A 23 -10.29 -13.23 -9.73
CA SER A 23 -9.63 -14.06 -8.70
C SER A 23 -10.56 -15.05 -8.00
N THR A 24 -11.61 -15.51 -8.70
CA THR A 24 -12.68 -16.36 -8.16
C THR A 24 -12.22 -17.72 -7.63
N SER A 25 -11.03 -18.21 -8.00
CA SER A 25 -10.50 -19.52 -7.59
C SER A 25 -9.27 -19.47 -6.69
N ASN A 26 -8.68 -18.30 -6.45
CA ASN A 26 -7.48 -18.16 -5.62
C ASN A 26 -7.58 -16.92 -4.72
N GLU A 27 -8.01 -17.12 -3.47
CA GLU A 27 -8.16 -16.02 -2.52
C GLU A 27 -6.83 -15.37 -2.10
N LEU A 28 -5.70 -16.02 -2.37
CA LEU A 28 -4.35 -15.51 -2.08
C LEU A 28 -3.69 -14.84 -3.29
N GLN A 29 -4.41 -14.70 -4.40
CA GLN A 29 -3.94 -13.96 -5.56
C GLN A 29 -3.75 -12.48 -5.21
N TRP A 30 -2.59 -11.94 -5.56
CA TRP A 30 -2.24 -10.55 -5.34
C TRP A 30 -2.74 -9.67 -6.49
N SER A 31 -3.22 -8.48 -6.13
CA SER A 31 -3.56 -7.41 -7.07
C SER A 31 -2.78 -6.16 -6.70
N PHE A 32 -2.15 -5.54 -7.69
CA PHE A 32 -1.43 -4.29 -7.53
C PHE A 32 -2.32 -3.11 -7.93
N ILE A 33 -2.32 -2.07 -7.10
CA ILE A 33 -3.13 -0.87 -7.31
C ILE A 33 -2.23 0.34 -7.18
N PHE A 34 -2.33 1.22 -8.17
CA PHE A 34 -1.57 2.45 -8.28
C PHE A 34 -2.52 3.60 -8.55
N GLU A 35 -2.32 4.72 -7.86
CA GLU A 35 -2.88 6.00 -8.31
C GLU A 35 -2.22 6.42 -9.63
N ASP A 36 -2.92 7.27 -10.40
CA ASP A 36 -2.51 7.73 -11.73
C ASP A 36 -1.31 8.69 -11.69
N ASP A 37 -0.96 9.21 -10.51
CA ASP A 37 0.17 10.10 -10.28
C ASP A 37 1.36 9.45 -9.56
N VAL A 38 1.47 8.11 -9.63
CA VAL A 38 2.59 7.36 -9.05
C VAL A 38 3.79 7.27 -9.99
N ASN A 39 4.99 7.35 -9.41
CA ASN A 39 6.25 7.02 -10.05
C ASN A 39 7.12 6.17 -9.11
N PHE A 40 8.17 5.53 -9.63
CA PHE A 40 9.06 4.65 -8.87
C PHE A 40 10.43 5.27 -8.64
N VAL A 41 11.06 4.91 -7.52
CA VAL A 41 12.41 5.36 -7.19
C VAL A 41 13.37 4.91 -8.31
N PRO A 42 14.21 5.82 -8.85
CA PRO A 42 15.00 5.55 -10.05
C PRO A 42 15.89 4.30 -9.92
N PRO A 43 16.12 3.56 -11.04
CA PRO A 43 17.00 2.40 -11.04
C PRO A 43 18.45 2.67 -10.65
N SER A 44 18.89 3.94 -10.69
CA SER A 44 20.21 4.36 -10.19
C SER A 44 20.39 4.11 -8.69
N ASN A 45 19.29 3.96 -7.94
CA ASN A 45 19.31 3.69 -6.50
C ASN A 45 19.14 2.20 -6.22
N PHE A 46 18.25 1.52 -6.92
CA PHE A 46 18.03 0.07 -6.78
C PHE A 46 17.75 -0.53 -8.15
N SER A 47 18.38 -1.64 -8.49
CA SER A 47 18.08 -2.29 -9.77
C SER A 47 16.66 -2.86 -9.79
N LEU A 48 16.11 -3.02 -11.01
CA LEU A 48 14.81 -3.66 -11.21
C LEU A 48 14.76 -5.06 -10.57
N LYS A 49 15.88 -5.79 -10.63
CA LYS A 49 16.01 -7.11 -10.00
C LYS A 49 15.84 -7.04 -8.49
N THR A 50 16.41 -6.03 -7.85
CA THR A 50 16.28 -5.82 -6.40
C THR A 50 14.83 -5.54 -6.00
N TYR A 51 14.10 -4.74 -6.79
CA TYR A 51 12.66 -4.52 -6.56
C TYR A 51 11.85 -5.79 -6.72
N ILE A 52 12.03 -6.51 -7.83
CA ILE A 52 11.29 -7.75 -8.12
C ILE A 52 11.53 -8.78 -7.01
N ASN A 53 12.79 -9.05 -6.68
CA ASN A 53 13.14 -10.01 -5.63
C ASN A 53 12.52 -9.64 -4.27
N ALA A 54 12.48 -8.35 -3.92
CA ALA A 54 11.91 -7.91 -2.65
C ALA A 54 10.37 -8.04 -2.64
N ILE A 55 9.71 -7.76 -3.77
CA ILE A 55 8.26 -7.93 -3.94
C ILE A 55 7.89 -9.42 -3.86
N GLU A 56 8.60 -10.28 -4.58
CA GLU A 56 8.40 -11.74 -4.56
C GLU A 56 8.55 -12.28 -3.14
N GLN A 57 9.60 -11.87 -2.41
CA GLN A 57 9.78 -12.26 -1.01
C GLN A 57 8.60 -11.84 -0.11
N LEU A 58 7.99 -10.66 -0.31
CA LEU A 58 6.79 -10.27 0.45
C LEU A 58 5.57 -11.09 0.04
N MET A 59 5.39 -11.31 -1.27
CA MET A 59 4.24 -12.02 -1.82
C MET A 59 4.21 -13.50 -1.43
N ASP A 60 5.38 -14.12 -1.34
CA ASP A 60 5.56 -15.53 -0.98
C ASP A 60 5.73 -15.73 0.53
N HIS A 61 5.89 -14.66 1.32
CA HIS A 61 6.04 -14.80 2.76
C HIS A 61 4.74 -15.34 3.39
N PRO A 62 4.75 -16.50 4.06
CA PRO A 62 3.51 -17.19 4.47
C PRO A 62 2.61 -16.36 5.40
N GLU A 63 3.19 -15.63 6.36
CA GLU A 63 2.42 -14.75 7.25
C GLU A 63 1.85 -13.55 6.46
N ILE A 64 2.60 -13.02 5.50
CA ILE A 64 2.11 -11.88 4.72
C ILE A 64 0.96 -12.36 3.86
N GLN A 65 1.15 -13.40 3.07
CA GLN A 65 0.15 -13.89 2.13
C GLN A 65 -1.14 -14.33 2.84
N SER A 66 -1.03 -15.15 3.89
CA SER A 66 -2.21 -15.79 4.51
C SER A 66 -2.91 -14.94 5.57
N LYS A 67 -2.15 -14.12 6.32
CA LYS A 67 -2.66 -13.35 7.47
C LYS A 67 -2.72 -11.86 7.18
N HIS A 68 -1.70 -11.24 6.61
CA HIS A 68 -1.75 -9.80 6.34
C HIS A 68 -2.53 -9.47 5.06
N GLY A 69 -2.25 -10.19 3.98
CA GLY A 69 -2.83 -10.08 2.65
C GLY A 69 -2.70 -8.70 2.03
N PHE A 70 -1.73 -7.89 2.47
CA PHE A 70 -1.61 -6.50 2.07
C PHE A 70 -0.21 -5.95 2.39
N PHE A 71 0.36 -5.17 1.47
CA PHE A 71 1.53 -4.34 1.74
C PHE A 71 1.54 -3.06 0.87
N TYR A 72 2.16 -2.00 1.39
CA TYR A 72 2.38 -0.75 0.69
C TYR A 72 3.68 -0.77 -0.12
N LEU A 73 3.62 -0.14 -1.29
CA LEU A 73 4.78 0.18 -2.13
C LEU A 73 5.20 1.65 -1.97
N GLY A 74 4.27 2.53 -1.56
CA GLY A 74 4.50 3.95 -1.31
C GLY A 74 3.48 4.54 -0.34
N ILE A 75 3.94 5.28 0.66
CA ILE A 75 3.10 5.85 1.73
C ILE A 75 3.63 7.19 2.26
N CYS A 76 2.75 8.09 2.69
CA CYS A 76 3.11 9.35 3.36
C CYS A 76 3.07 9.23 4.88
N GLY A 77 4.04 9.82 5.58
CA GLY A 77 4.05 9.96 7.04
C GLY A 77 3.76 8.67 7.80
N PRO A 78 4.45 7.55 7.50
CA PRO A 78 4.19 6.30 8.20
C PRO A 78 4.57 6.40 9.67
N THR A 79 3.76 5.75 10.51
CA THR A 79 4.09 5.39 11.88
C THR A 79 4.44 3.91 11.90
N PHE A 80 5.66 3.57 12.30
CA PHE A 80 6.12 2.20 12.40
C PHE A 80 5.87 1.64 13.80
N SER A 81 5.30 0.44 13.87
CA SER A 81 4.97 -0.21 15.15
C SER A 81 6.15 -0.95 15.76
N ASN A 82 7.12 -1.36 14.94
CA ASN A 82 8.39 -1.88 15.39
C ASN A 82 9.53 -1.53 14.42
N ASN A 83 10.76 -1.61 14.90
CA ASN A 83 11.96 -1.41 14.07
C ASN A 83 12.45 -2.69 13.38
N SER A 84 11.84 -3.84 13.65
CA SER A 84 12.26 -5.11 13.06
C SER A 84 11.91 -5.15 11.58
N SER A 85 12.92 -5.37 10.75
CA SER A 85 12.74 -5.58 9.33
C SER A 85 12.37 -7.03 9.06
N LEU A 86 11.31 -7.26 8.27
CA LEU A 86 11.02 -8.61 7.78
C LEU A 86 11.96 -8.97 6.62
N LEU A 87 12.14 -8.04 5.68
CA LEU A 87 13.05 -8.20 4.56
C LEU A 87 14.16 -7.18 4.63
N THR A 88 15.35 -7.64 4.24
CA THR A 88 16.56 -6.85 4.07
C THR A 88 17.18 -7.30 2.76
N ASN A 89 16.71 -6.75 1.63
CA ASN A 89 17.24 -7.11 0.31
C ASN A 89 18.38 -6.15 -0.04
N LYS A 90 19.61 -6.66 -0.08
CA LYS A 90 20.82 -5.87 -0.20
C LYS A 90 21.39 -5.96 -1.61
N GLU A 91 21.63 -4.81 -2.22
CA GLU A 91 22.39 -4.67 -3.46
C GLU A 91 23.51 -3.66 -3.22
N SER A 92 24.77 -4.14 -3.22
CA SER A 92 25.95 -3.32 -2.96
C SER A 92 25.82 -2.45 -1.69
N ASN A 93 25.53 -1.15 -1.87
CA ASN A 93 25.42 -0.14 -0.82
C ASN A 93 23.98 0.23 -0.45
N ASN A 94 22.98 -0.28 -1.19
CA ASN A 94 21.58 0.08 -1.00
C ASN A 94 20.80 -1.15 -0.56
N THR A 95 20.06 -0.99 0.55
CA THR A 95 19.27 -2.07 1.14
C THR A 95 17.81 -1.67 1.09
N LEU A 96 16.93 -2.52 0.57
CA LEU A 96 15.49 -2.38 0.74
C LEU A 96 15.06 -3.07 2.03
N VAL A 97 14.36 -2.30 2.86
CA VAL A 97 13.84 -2.78 4.13
C VAL A 97 12.32 -2.75 4.10
N SER A 98 11.68 -3.75 4.72
CA SER A 98 10.23 -3.73 4.97
C SER A 98 9.93 -3.71 6.47
N ARG A 99 9.15 -2.73 6.93
CA ARG A 99 8.66 -2.62 8.32
C ARG A 99 7.14 -2.61 8.37
N LYS A 100 6.56 -3.08 9.47
CA LYS A 100 5.13 -2.95 9.75
C LYS A 100 4.81 -1.52 10.19
N GLY A 101 3.70 -1.00 9.68
CA GLY A 101 3.18 0.28 10.08
C GLY A 101 1.87 0.61 9.39
N TYR A 102 1.47 1.86 9.58
CA TYR A 102 0.36 2.50 8.88
C TYR A 102 0.76 3.94 8.63
N GLY A 103 0.08 4.62 7.72
CA GLY A 103 0.39 6.00 7.39
C GLY A 103 -0.78 6.69 6.73
N TRP A 104 -0.46 7.81 6.09
CA TRP A 104 -1.39 8.67 5.38
C TRP A 104 -1.12 8.53 3.88
N CYS A 105 -2.15 8.70 3.05
CA CYS A 105 -2.03 8.72 1.59
C CYS A 105 -1.39 7.45 0.99
N SER A 106 -2.19 6.41 0.82
CA SER A 106 -1.77 5.18 0.15
C SER A 106 -1.80 5.35 -1.38
N HIS A 107 -0.63 5.61 -1.98
CA HIS A 107 -0.53 5.86 -3.42
C HIS A 107 -0.31 4.59 -4.25
N ALA A 108 0.40 3.62 -3.69
CA ALA A 108 0.72 2.37 -4.36
C ALA A 108 0.74 1.22 -3.35
N MET A 109 0.03 0.14 -3.66
CA MET A 109 -0.14 -0.99 -2.75
C MET A 109 -0.40 -2.30 -3.49
N SER A 110 -0.30 -3.39 -2.74
CA SER A 110 -0.73 -4.72 -3.17
C SER A 110 -1.63 -5.32 -2.11
N ILE A 111 -2.67 -6.03 -2.54
CA ILE A 111 -3.67 -6.66 -1.69
C ILE A 111 -4.09 -8.02 -2.25
N THR A 112 -4.35 -8.99 -1.39
CA THR A 112 -4.93 -10.28 -1.81
C THR A 112 -6.44 -10.19 -1.92
N THR A 113 -7.02 -11.04 -2.77
CA THR A 113 -8.48 -11.14 -2.93
C THR A 113 -9.21 -11.35 -1.60
N LYS A 114 -8.70 -12.25 -0.75
CA LYS A 114 -9.23 -12.47 0.60
C LYS A 114 -9.27 -11.17 1.40
N ARG A 115 -8.16 -10.43 1.41
CA ARG A 115 -8.02 -9.22 2.24
C ARG A 115 -8.86 -8.06 1.71
N ALA A 116 -9.02 -7.93 0.40
CA ALA A 116 -9.92 -6.95 -0.22
C ALA A 116 -11.37 -7.16 0.23
N ARG A 117 -11.84 -8.42 0.23
CA ARG A 117 -13.17 -8.80 0.73
C ARG A 117 -13.33 -8.58 2.23
N ASP A 118 -12.35 -9.01 3.03
CA ASP A 118 -12.36 -8.82 4.49
C ASP A 118 -12.45 -7.34 4.84
N PHE A 119 -11.65 -6.50 4.17
CA PHE A 119 -11.69 -5.06 4.37
C PHE A 119 -13.10 -4.51 4.19
N TRP A 120 -13.78 -4.85 3.09
CA TRP A 120 -15.14 -4.38 2.84
C TRP A 120 -16.16 -4.88 3.87
N PHE A 121 -16.07 -6.15 4.26
CA PHE A 121 -16.91 -6.70 5.33
C PHE A 121 -16.76 -5.90 6.62
N HIS A 122 -15.53 -5.61 7.02
CA HIS A 122 -15.27 -4.78 8.19
C HIS A 122 -15.76 -3.35 7.99
N MET A 123 -15.40 -2.68 6.89
CA MET A 123 -15.75 -1.27 6.64
C MET A 123 -17.25 -1.01 6.57
N SER A 124 -18.01 -1.91 5.94
CA SER A 124 -19.47 -1.79 5.82
C SER A 124 -20.20 -1.91 7.16
N SER A 125 -19.60 -2.61 8.13
CA SER A 125 -20.20 -2.85 9.45
C SER A 125 -20.21 -1.65 10.39
N TYR A 126 -19.26 -0.71 10.26
CA TYR A 126 -19.12 0.40 11.21
C TYR A 126 -19.11 1.80 10.59
N ARG A 127 -18.95 1.93 9.26
CA ARG A 127 -19.02 3.20 8.51
C ARG A 127 -18.29 4.35 9.23
N PRO A 128 -16.94 4.37 9.26
CA PRO A 128 -16.22 5.50 9.83
C PRO A 128 -16.70 6.78 9.14
N SER A 129 -16.73 7.86 9.91
CA SER A 129 -17.33 9.15 9.54
C SER A 129 -17.28 9.45 8.03
N PRO A 130 -18.39 9.87 7.39
CA PRO A 130 -18.49 10.10 5.95
C PRO A 130 -17.59 11.24 5.42
N GLU A 131 -16.75 11.81 6.29
CA GLU A 131 -15.88 12.95 6.01
C GLU A 131 -14.41 12.54 5.78
N GLY A 132 -14.11 11.23 5.76
CA GLY A 132 -12.76 10.73 5.53
C GLY A 132 -12.50 10.18 4.13
N GLY A 133 -11.28 10.40 3.59
CA GLY A 133 -10.77 9.68 2.43
C GLY A 133 -10.39 8.22 2.77
N ILE A 134 -10.05 7.42 1.75
CA ILE A 134 -9.66 6.00 1.90
C ILE A 134 -8.56 5.78 2.95
N ASP A 135 -7.64 6.72 3.10
CA ASP A 135 -6.54 6.63 4.07
C ASP A 135 -7.02 6.52 5.51
N LEU A 136 -8.08 7.28 5.86
CA LEU A 136 -8.69 7.20 7.19
C LEU A 136 -9.36 5.85 7.41
N TYR A 137 -9.97 5.30 6.37
CA TYR A 137 -10.61 3.99 6.40
C TYR A 137 -9.56 2.88 6.58
N LEU A 138 -8.45 2.93 5.82
CA LEU A 138 -7.33 2.00 5.94
C LEU A 138 -6.68 2.05 7.32
N ARG A 139 -6.48 3.24 7.86
CA ARG A 139 -5.93 3.42 9.20
C ARG A 139 -6.87 2.84 10.27
N GLN A 140 -8.16 3.14 10.20
CA GLN A 140 -9.15 2.62 11.14
C GLN A 140 -9.26 1.10 11.07
N TYR A 141 -9.29 0.54 9.86
CA TYR A 141 -9.24 -0.90 9.66
C TYR A 141 -8.00 -1.50 10.33
N SER A 142 -6.82 -0.95 10.07
CA SER A 142 -5.55 -1.45 10.62
C SER A 142 -5.56 -1.46 12.16
N ILE A 143 -6.05 -0.38 12.78
CA ILE A 143 -6.19 -0.26 14.24
C ILE A 143 -7.17 -1.30 14.79
N GLN A 144 -8.37 -1.44 14.19
CA GLN A 144 -9.42 -2.31 14.73
C GLN A 144 -9.12 -3.79 14.52
N SER A 145 -8.67 -4.16 13.32
CA SER A 145 -8.36 -5.55 12.98
C SER A 145 -6.99 -5.97 13.51
N LYS A 146 -6.23 -5.05 14.14
CA LYS A 146 -4.82 -5.23 14.53
C LYS A 146 -3.97 -5.76 13.37
N ASN A 147 -4.33 -5.37 12.14
CA ASN A 147 -3.67 -5.80 10.92
C ASN A 147 -2.85 -4.62 10.37
N GLU A 148 -1.64 -4.51 10.87
CA GLU A 148 -0.66 -3.57 10.34
C GLU A 148 -0.09 -4.10 9.03
N TYR A 149 0.43 -3.18 8.23
CA TYR A 149 0.83 -3.46 6.87
C TYR A 149 2.32 -3.27 6.69
N TYR A 150 2.93 -4.13 5.88
CA TYR A 150 4.32 -3.95 5.51
C TYR A 150 4.46 -2.81 4.52
N ILE A 151 5.49 -1.99 4.69
CA ILE A 151 5.87 -0.93 3.75
C ILE A 151 7.20 -1.34 3.12
N LEU A 152 7.19 -1.72 1.84
CA LEU A 152 8.40 -2.07 1.11
C LEU A 152 9.21 -0.80 0.83
N GLY A 153 10.49 -0.80 1.21
CA GLY A 153 11.34 0.39 1.11
C GLY A 153 11.06 1.38 2.25
N SER A 154 10.74 0.89 3.45
CA SER A 154 10.47 1.74 4.63
C SER A 154 11.66 2.62 5.05
N ASN A 155 12.86 2.32 4.55
CA ASN A 155 14.08 3.11 4.72
C ASN A 155 14.40 4.00 3.52
N VAL A 156 13.58 3.95 2.46
CA VAL A 156 13.75 4.74 1.25
C VAL A 156 12.85 5.97 1.36
N HIS A 157 13.46 7.12 1.19
CA HIS A 157 12.80 8.41 1.31
C HIS A 157 12.90 9.16 0.00
N TRP A 158 11.78 9.22 -0.74
CA TRP A 158 11.79 9.75 -2.09
C TRP A 158 10.47 10.44 -2.49
N PRO A 159 10.50 11.66 -3.06
CA PRO A 159 11.68 12.50 -3.25
C PRO A 159 12.36 12.84 -1.91
N SER A 160 13.67 13.13 -1.92
CA SER A 160 14.42 13.40 -0.69
C SER A 160 13.78 14.55 0.12
N ASN A 161 13.82 14.45 1.45
CA ASN A 161 13.26 15.43 2.39
C ASN A 161 11.74 15.62 2.30
N THR A 162 10.99 14.64 1.78
CA THR A 162 9.52 14.68 1.78
C THR A 162 8.92 13.92 2.97
N GLY A 163 7.62 13.64 2.99
CA GLY A 163 7.03 12.70 3.94
C GLY A 163 6.90 11.29 3.38
N HIS A 164 7.42 11.03 2.18
CA HIS A 164 7.12 9.83 1.40
C HIS A 164 8.14 8.71 1.63
N PHE A 165 7.63 7.53 1.92
CA PHE A 165 8.41 6.32 2.14
C PHE A 165 7.99 5.22 1.19
N GLY A 166 8.96 4.43 0.76
CA GLY A 166 8.75 3.28 -0.09
C GLY A 166 9.47 3.38 -1.43
N ILE A 167 9.19 2.40 -2.31
CA ILE A 167 9.78 2.32 -3.64
C ILE A 167 8.93 3.03 -4.71
N ALA A 168 7.69 3.38 -4.38
CA ALA A 168 6.77 4.17 -5.18
C ALA A 168 6.42 5.47 -4.44
N TYR A 169 6.19 6.55 -5.19
CA TYR A 169 5.87 7.87 -4.65
C TYR A 169 4.95 8.64 -5.58
N GLN A 170 4.24 9.63 -5.03
CA GLN A 170 3.41 10.52 -5.80
C GLN A 170 4.26 11.60 -6.51
N ASP A 171 4.26 11.61 -7.85
CA ASP A 171 5.03 12.54 -8.69
C ASP A 171 4.16 13.71 -9.18
N ARG A 172 3.89 14.65 -8.27
CA ARG A 172 3.15 15.89 -8.60
C ARG A 172 3.86 16.81 -9.59
N LYS A 173 5.17 16.61 -9.83
CA LYS A 173 5.91 17.44 -10.81
C LYS A 173 5.50 17.07 -12.22
N ARG A 174 5.40 15.77 -12.49
CA ARG A 174 4.98 15.23 -13.79
C ARG A 174 3.46 15.18 -13.93
N PHE A 175 2.76 14.80 -12.86
CA PHE A 175 1.31 14.68 -12.81
C PHE A 175 0.73 15.79 -11.93
N ARG A 176 0.70 17.01 -12.46
CA ARG A 176 0.15 18.15 -11.73
C ARG A 176 -1.34 17.95 -11.51
N SER A 177 -1.77 17.93 -10.26
CA SER A 177 -3.18 18.11 -9.94
C SER A 177 -3.61 19.49 -10.43
N ARG A 178 -4.51 19.53 -11.42
CA ARG A 178 -5.23 20.76 -11.74
C ARG A 178 -6.22 21.00 -10.62
N MET A 179 -5.77 21.58 -9.51
CA MET A 179 -6.70 22.18 -8.55
C MET A 179 -7.25 23.45 -9.20
N ASN A 180 -8.46 23.33 -9.75
CA ASN A 180 -9.36 24.46 -9.96
C ASN A 180 -10.30 24.56 -8.77
#